data_AF-A0A674ALR3-F1
#
_entry.id   AF-A0A674ALR3-F1
#
_cell.length_a   1.000
_cell.length_b   1.000
_cell.length_c   1.000
_cell.angle_alpha   90.00
_cell.angle_beta   90.00
_cell.angle_gamma   90.00
#
_symmetry.space_group_name_H-M   'P 1'
#
loop_
_entity.id
_entity.type
_entity.pdbx_description
1 polymer ?
#
loop_
_entity_poly.entity_id
_entity_poly.type
_entity_poly.pdbx_seq_one_letter_code
_entity_poly.pdbx_strand_id
1 'polypeptide(L)'
;MDLRVLAFVLCVTIYSIQGAIPKCCVGTSRSIPLSVLMRVERYDVQHSHGACEINALVLHANGRKYCADPRVKKVLGVAMQIRQTQLMRNKLNSIMRR
;
A
#
# COMPACT_ATOMS: atom_id res chain seq x y z
N MET A 1 -2.83 38.95 27.71
CA MET A 1 -2.49 37.86 26.77
C MET A 1 -3.27 38.12 25.48
N ASP A 2 -2.57 38.59 24.45
CA ASP A 2 -3.17 39.05 23.19
C ASP A 2 -3.92 37.93 22.46
N LEU A 3 -5.14 38.24 22.01
CA LEU A 3 -6.00 37.31 21.28
C LEU A 3 -5.31 36.75 20.02
N ARG A 4 -4.41 37.55 19.43
CA ARG A 4 -3.59 37.15 18.27
C ARG A 4 -2.60 36.05 18.65
N VAL A 5 -1.93 36.18 19.79
CA VAL A 5 -0.97 35.18 20.28
C VAL A 5 -1.70 33.87 20.59
N LEU A 6 -2.88 33.96 21.21
CA LEU A 6 -3.72 32.79 21.48
C LEU A 6 -4.15 32.09 20.17
N ALA A 7 -4.55 32.84 19.15
CA ALA A 7 -4.93 32.30 17.85
C ALA A 7 -3.76 31.62 17.12
N PHE A 8 -2.56 32.21 17.18
CA PHE A 8 -1.35 31.59 16.60
C PHE A 8 -0.99 30.28 17.29
N VAL A 9 -1.03 30.23 18.62
CA VAL A 9 -0.78 29.00 19.40
C VAL A 9 -1.82 27.93 19.08
N LEU A 10 -3.09 28.29 18.94
CA LEU A 10 -4.15 27.36 18.57
C LEU A 10 -3.94 26.80 17.16
N CYS A 11 -3.60 27.66 16.19
CA CYS A 11 -3.30 27.21 14.83
C CYS A 11 -2.11 26.26 14.79
N VAL A 12 -0.98 26.62 15.41
CA VAL A 12 0.23 25.77 15.41
C VAL A 12 -0.06 24.41 16.04
N THR A 13 -0.76 24.38 17.18
CA THR A 13 -1.13 23.12 17.84
C THR A 13 -2.07 22.27 16.98
N ILE A 14 -3.09 22.85 16.35
CA ILE A 14 -4.00 22.13 15.44
C ILE A 14 -3.24 21.57 14.22
N TYR A 15 -2.39 22.39 13.59
CA TYR A 15 -1.57 21.95 12.44
C TYR A 15 -0.58 20.85 12.84
N SER A 16 0.00 20.90 14.04
CA SER A 16 0.89 19.85 14.55
C SER A 16 0.16 18.54 14.88
N ILE A 17 -1.11 18.59 15.32
CA ILE A 17 -1.93 17.40 15.56
C ILE A 17 -2.31 16.70 14.24
N GLN A 18 -2.28 17.42 13.13
CA GLN A 18 -2.39 16.86 11.78
C GLN A 18 -1.11 16.12 11.31
N GLY A 19 -0.28 15.70 12.26
CA GLY A 19 0.76 14.69 12.06
C GLY A 19 0.13 13.41 11.50
N ALA A 20 0.44 13.15 10.23
CA ALA A 20 0.15 11.95 9.44
C ALA A 20 -0.51 10.78 10.20
N ILE A 21 -1.84 10.75 10.27
CA ILE A 21 -2.58 9.59 10.77
C ILE A 21 -2.13 8.38 9.95
N PRO A 22 -1.55 7.34 10.57
CA PRO A 22 -1.10 6.17 9.85
C PRO A 22 -2.33 5.50 9.23
N LYS A 23 -2.31 5.35 7.90
CA LYS A 23 -3.39 4.68 7.17
C LYS A 23 -3.29 3.17 7.38
N CYS A 24 -3.71 2.71 8.56
CA CYS A 24 -3.72 1.30 8.94
C CYS A 24 -4.87 0.53 8.27
N CYS A 25 -4.62 -0.72 7.93
CA CYS A 25 -5.65 -1.71 7.69
C CYS A 25 -6.28 -2.10 9.03
N VAL A 26 -7.62 -2.07 9.08
CA VAL A 26 -8.43 -2.48 10.25
C VAL A 26 -9.00 -3.89 10.05
N GLY A 27 -8.94 -4.42 8.82
CA GLY A 27 -9.35 -5.78 8.49
C GLY A 27 -8.59 -6.29 7.27
N THR A 28 -8.54 -7.61 7.12
CA THR A 28 -7.83 -8.28 6.02
C THR A 28 -8.77 -9.21 5.26
N SER A 29 -8.59 -9.28 3.93
CA SER A 29 -9.21 -10.31 3.10
C SER A 29 -8.22 -11.44 2.82
N ARG A 30 -8.67 -12.68 2.99
CA ARG A 30 -7.91 -13.88 2.58
C ARG A 30 -8.08 -14.19 1.09
N SER A 31 -9.19 -13.74 0.50
CA SER A 31 -9.51 -13.99 -0.90
C SER A 31 -9.30 -12.72 -1.70
N ILE A 32 -8.09 -12.57 -2.25
CA ILE A 32 -7.79 -11.55 -3.26
C ILE A 32 -7.77 -12.28 -4.61
N PRO A 33 -8.59 -11.87 -5.60
CA PRO A 33 -8.58 -12.49 -6.92
C PRO A 33 -7.18 -12.42 -7.56
N LEU A 34 -6.77 -13.50 -8.24
CA LEU A 34 -5.48 -13.52 -8.96
C LEU A 34 -5.36 -12.39 -9.98
N SER A 35 -6.46 -11.99 -10.60
CA SER A 35 -6.51 -10.86 -11.52
C SER A 35 -6.08 -9.54 -10.88
N VAL A 36 -6.35 -9.36 -9.59
CA VAL A 36 -5.88 -8.21 -8.80
C VAL A 36 -4.41 -8.38 -8.45
N LEU A 37 -3.98 -9.57 -7.99
CA LEU A 37 -2.59 -9.87 -7.65
C LEU A 37 -1.63 -9.63 -8.82
N MET A 38 -2.02 -10.01 -10.03
CA MET A 38 -1.25 -9.78 -11.26
C MET A 38 -1.11 -8.30 -11.63
N ARG A 39 -1.93 -7.41 -11.06
CA ARG A 39 -1.89 -5.97 -11.29
C ARG A 39 -1.26 -5.20 -10.14
N VAL A 40 -0.81 -5.88 -9.08
CA VAL A 40 -0.15 -5.22 -7.94
C VAL A 40 1.17 -4.62 -8.42
N GLU A 41 1.29 -3.31 -8.25
CA GLU A 41 2.48 -2.52 -8.60
C GLU A 41 3.47 -2.49 -7.44
N ARG A 42 2.95 -2.37 -6.22
CA ARG A 42 3.74 -2.35 -4.98
C ARG A 42 2.94 -2.96 -3.83
N TYR A 43 3.66 -3.42 -2.81
CA TYR A 43 3.05 -3.91 -1.59
C TYR A 43 3.84 -3.44 -0.38
N ASP A 44 3.15 -3.21 0.73
CA ASP A 44 3.73 -2.87 2.03
C ASP A 44 3.31 -3.91 3.06
N VAL A 45 4.18 -4.21 4.02
CA VAL A 45 3.85 -5.09 5.15
C VAL A 45 3.56 -4.22 6.37
N GLN A 46 2.31 -4.23 6.79
CA GLN A 46 1.89 -3.64 8.05
C GLN A 46 2.12 -4.65 9.17
N HIS A 47 2.90 -4.26 10.16
CA HIS A 47 3.13 -5.04 11.37
C HIS A 47 2.25 -4.53 12.50
N SER A 48 1.85 -5.42 13.41
CA SER A 48 1.07 -5.09 14.62
C SER A 48 1.89 -4.42 15.74
N HIS A 49 3.19 -4.23 15.53
CA HIS A 49 4.11 -3.66 16.52
C HIS A 49 4.27 -2.15 16.25
N GLY A 50 3.29 -1.34 16.65
CA GLY A 50 3.34 0.11 16.48
C GLY A 50 1.97 0.76 16.47
N ALA A 51 1.76 1.72 15.57
CA ALA A 51 0.51 2.49 15.48
C ALA A 51 -0.68 1.72 14.86
N CYS A 52 -0.47 0.49 14.38
CA CYS A 52 -1.51 -0.36 13.82
C CYS A 52 -1.64 -1.65 14.64
N GLU A 53 -2.87 -2.10 14.90
CA GLU A 53 -3.14 -3.22 15.80
C GLU A 53 -3.02 -4.61 15.13
N ILE A 54 -3.12 -4.68 13.80
CA ILE A 54 -3.13 -5.95 13.07
C ILE A 54 -2.00 -6.07 12.05
N ASN A 55 -1.56 -7.31 11.82
CA ASN A 55 -0.69 -7.64 10.70
C ASN A 55 -1.49 -7.70 9.40
N ALA A 56 -1.06 -6.93 8.40
CA ALA A 56 -1.74 -6.87 7.11
C ALA A 56 -0.74 -6.70 5.97
N LEU A 57 -1.09 -7.25 4.81
CA LEU A 57 -0.36 -7.03 3.57
C LEU A 57 -1.13 -5.99 2.75
N VAL A 58 -0.57 -4.79 2.62
CA VAL A 58 -1.18 -3.68 1.89
C VAL A 58 -0.77 -3.78 0.43
N LEU A 59 -1.70 -4.13 -0.44
CA LEU A 59 -1.48 -4.23 -1.89
C LEU A 59 -1.91 -2.93 -2.56
N HIS A 60 -1.10 -2.42 -3.50
CA HIS A 60 -1.49 -1.30 -4.34
C HIS A 60 -1.63 -1.78 -5.78
N ALA A 61 -2.86 -1.76 -6.28
CA ALA A 61 -3.18 -2.17 -7.64
C ALA A 61 -4.18 -1.19 -8.26
N ASN A 62 -3.91 -0.72 -9.48
CA ASN A 62 -4.74 0.23 -10.22
C ASN A 62 -5.08 1.50 -9.39
N GLY A 63 -4.10 2.05 -8.67
CA GLY A 63 -4.30 3.22 -7.80
C GLY A 63 -5.15 2.99 -6.55
N ARG A 64 -5.59 1.75 -6.28
CA ARG A 64 -6.38 1.39 -5.07
C ARG A 64 -5.54 0.56 -4.10
N LYS A 65 -5.84 0.71 -2.81
CA LYS A 65 -5.24 -0.08 -1.72
C LYS A 65 -6.15 -1.24 -1.34
N TYR A 66 -5.58 -2.43 -1.16
CA TYR A 66 -6.27 -3.62 -0.67
C TYR A 66 -5.54 -4.16 0.56
N CYS A 67 -6.29 -4.44 1.62
CA CYS A 67 -5.76 -5.07 2.82
C CYS A 67 -5.93 -6.59 2.71
N ALA A 68 -4.82 -7.31 2.57
CA ALA A 68 -4.78 -8.75 2.43
C ALA A 68 -4.21 -9.43 3.68
N ASP A 69 -4.60 -10.67 3.91
CA ASP A 69 -4.01 -11.50 4.95
C ASP A 69 -2.51 -11.76 4.63
N PRO A 70 -1.59 -11.70 5.61
CA PRO A 70 -0.17 -11.94 5.38
C PRO A 70 0.15 -13.28 4.67
N ARG A 71 -0.73 -14.28 4.79
CA ARG A 71 -0.60 -15.58 4.08
C ARG A 71 -0.63 -15.44 2.55
N VAL A 72 -1.29 -14.40 2.03
CA VAL A 72 -1.37 -14.11 0.58
C VAL A 72 -0.01 -13.73 -0.01
N LYS A 73 0.97 -13.34 0.83
CA LYS A 73 2.33 -12.95 0.39
C LYS A 73 3.00 -13.98 -0.50
N LYS A 74 2.82 -15.27 -0.24
CA LYS A 74 3.42 -16.36 -1.05
C LYS A 74 2.87 -16.33 -2.48
N VAL A 75 1.54 -16.26 -2.61
CA VAL A 75 0.87 -16.23 -3.92
C VAL A 75 1.20 -14.94 -4.68
N LEU A 76 1.26 -13.82 -3.95
CA LEU A 76 1.66 -12.53 -4.52
C LEU A 76 3.07 -12.59 -5.13
N GLY A 77 4.03 -13.20 -4.43
CA GLY A 77 5.41 -13.35 -4.93
C GLY A 77 5.46 -14.09 -6.27
N VAL A 78 4.73 -15.21 -6.38
CA VAL A 78 4.63 -15.98 -7.63
C VAL A 78 3.98 -15.16 -8.74
N ALA A 79 2.87 -14.46 -8.44
CA ALA A 79 2.18 -13.61 -9.40
C ALA A 79 3.09 -12.49 -9.95
N MET A 80 3.88 -11.85 -9.08
CA MET A 80 4.83 -10.82 -9.48
C MET A 80 5.95 -11.37 -10.35
N GLN A 81 6.51 -12.55 -10.03
CA GLN A 81 7.53 -13.19 -10.86
C GLN A 81 7.01 -13.48 -12.27
N ILE A 82 5.81 -14.08 -12.39
CA ILE A 82 5.18 -14.36 -13.68
C ILE A 82 4.97 -13.06 -14.47
N ARG A 83 4.48 -12.00 -13.83
CA ARG A 83 4.30 -10.68 -14.46
C ARG A 83 5.63 -10.14 -15.00
N GLN A 84 6.72 -10.20 -14.24
CA GLN A 84 8.03 -9.74 -14.70
C GLN A 84 8.53 -10.53 -15.91
N THR A 85 8.39 -11.86 -15.90
CA THR A 85 8.76 -12.71 -17.05
C THR A 85 7.93 -12.36 -18.28
N GLN A 86 6.63 -12.12 -18.14
CA GLN A 86 5.77 -11.68 -19.24
C GLN A 86 6.19 -10.32 -19.80
N LEU A 87 6.51 -9.36 -18.93
CA LEU A 87 7.00 -8.04 -19.36
C LEU A 87 8.31 -8.16 -20.15
N MET A 88 9.26 -8.98 -19.68
CA MET A 88 10.51 -9.23 -20.39
C MET A 88 10.29 -9.90 -21.75
N ARG A 89 9.40 -10.91 -21.81
CA ARG A 89 9.03 -11.58 -23.06
C ARG A 89 8.37 -10.63 -24.05
N ASN A 90 7.46 -9.78 -23.59
CA ASN A 90 6.78 -8.80 -24.43
C ASN A 90 7.76 -7.76 -24.98
N LYS A 91 8.71 -7.32 -24.14
CA LYS A 91 9.79 -6.42 -24.56
C LYS A 91 10.66 -7.08 -25.64
N LEU A 92 11.07 -8.33 -25.46
CA LEU A 92 11.83 -9.09 -26.46
C LEU A 92 11.06 -9.19 -27.79
N ASN A 93 9.78 -9.56 -27.72
CA ASN A 93 8.91 -9.65 -28.90
C ASN A 93 8.77 -8.30 -29.64
N SER A 94 8.79 -7.18 -28.91
CA SER A 94 8.72 -5.85 -29.52
C SER A 94 10.01 -5.47 -30.27
N ILE A 95 11.16 -5.97 -29.81
CA ILE A 95 12.46 -5.77 -30.47
C ILE A 95 12.56 -6.62 -31.73
N MET A 96 12.16 -7.90 -31.67
CA MET A 96 12.21 -8.81 -32.83
C MET A 96 11.24 -8.43 -33.97
N ARG A 97 10.23 -7.60 -33.68
CA ARG A 97 9.28 -7.09 -34.68
C ARG A 97 9.74 -5.79 -35.36
N ARG A 98 10.84 -5.17 -34.90
CA ARG A 98 11.50 -4.05 -35.57
C ARG A 98 12.60 -4.57 -36.48
#